data_AF-A0A976CJZ0-F1
#
_entry.id   AF-A0A976CJZ0-F1
#
_cell.length_a   1.000
_cell.length_b   1.000
_cell.length_c   1.000
_cell.angle_alpha   90.00
_cell.angle_beta   90.00
_cell.angle_gamma   90.00
#
_symmetry.space_group_name_H-M   'P 1'
#
loop_
_entity.id
_entity.type
_entity.pdbx_description
1 polymer ?
#
loop_
_entity_poly.entity_id
_entity_poly.type
_entity_poly.pdbx_seq_one_letter_code
_entity_poly.pdbx_strand_id
1 'polypeptide(L)'
;MLDMIFYAFKTDRPPHYVGMSEDVYEWLAKSEFTKIGKSVPRNILIDEEEEKLPVVELDRDIRQKLRTFFRDAIICESDTVLTKLGDSPLKEEYQAGTYRLRKLLDLLKCVENEDYQYLQRVL
;
A
#
# COMPACT_ATOMS: atom_id res chain seq x y z
N MET A 1 9.41 -3.99 10.96
CA MET A 1 9.03 -3.60 9.58
C MET A 1 7.82 -4.44 9.25
N LEU A 2 6.72 -3.81 8.85
CA LEU A 2 5.49 -4.50 8.48
C LEU A 2 5.33 -4.38 6.97
N ASP A 3 4.89 -5.46 6.33
CA ASP A 3 4.81 -5.53 4.88
C ASP A 3 3.36 -5.64 4.42
N MET A 4 3.01 -4.86 3.40
CA MET A 4 1.84 -5.15 2.54
C MET A 4 2.33 -5.85 1.29
N ILE A 5 1.63 -6.90 0.88
CA ILE A 5 2.08 -7.77 -0.21
C ILE A 5 1.06 -7.76 -1.33
N PHE A 6 1.53 -7.55 -2.55
CA PHE A 6 0.73 -7.57 -3.76
C PHE A 6 1.08 -8.79 -4.61
N TYR A 7 0.06 -9.52 -5.04
CA TYR A 7 0.20 -10.75 -5.82
C TYR A 7 -0.44 -10.59 -7.19
N ALA A 8 0.21 -11.13 -8.21
CA ALA A 8 -0.38 -11.31 -9.52
C ALA A 8 -1.29 -12.55 -9.54
N PHE A 9 -2.21 -12.63 -10.50
CA PHE A 9 -3.04 -13.82 -10.66
C PHE A 9 -2.36 -14.85 -11.56
N LYS A 10 -2.01 -16.01 -11.00
CA LYS A 10 -1.55 -17.20 -11.75
C LYS A 10 -0.45 -16.89 -12.78
N THR A 11 0.53 -16.10 -12.38
CA THR A 11 1.74 -15.84 -13.15
C THR A 11 2.96 -16.17 -12.30
N ASP A 12 4.08 -16.44 -12.96
CA ASP A 12 5.40 -16.64 -12.35
C ASP A 12 6.02 -15.34 -11.79
N ARG A 13 5.18 -14.32 -11.57
CA ARG A 13 5.66 -13.01 -11.13
C ARG A 13 5.83 -13.04 -9.62
N PRO A 14 7.01 -12.68 -9.10
CA PRO A 14 7.22 -12.65 -7.67
C PRO A 14 6.27 -11.64 -6.98
N PRO A 15 5.84 -11.93 -5.74
CA PRO A 15 5.09 -10.98 -4.94
C PRO A 15 5.84 -9.65 -4.78
N HIS A 16 5.10 -8.54 -4.72
CA HIS A 16 5.70 -7.24 -4.44
C HIS A 16 5.43 -6.81 -3.01
N TYR A 17 6.52 -6.52 -2.30
CA TYR A 17 6.53 -6.17 -0.89
C TYR A 17 6.68 -4.67 -0.73
N VAL A 18 5.67 -4.04 -0.11
CA VAL A 18 5.74 -2.64 0.31
C VAL A 18 6.01 -2.61 1.80
N GLY A 19 7.30 -2.61 2.16
CA GLY A 19 7.72 -2.53 3.55
C GLY A 19 7.59 -1.13 4.12
N MET A 20 7.02 -1.02 5.32
CA MET A 20 6.77 0.24 6.01
C MET A 20 7.14 0.19 7.49
N SER A 21 7.35 1.38 8.07
CA SER A 21 7.51 1.55 9.52
C SER A 21 6.18 1.29 10.23
N GLU A 22 6.28 0.97 11.52
CA GLU A 22 5.12 0.76 12.39
C GLU A 22 4.20 1.99 12.42
N ASP A 23 4.75 3.20 12.46
CA ASP A 23 3.96 4.43 12.46
C ASP A 23 3.05 4.58 11.23
N VAL A 24 3.58 4.28 10.03
CA VAL A 24 2.79 4.34 8.79
C VAL A 24 1.72 3.25 8.80
N TYR A 25 2.09 2.08 9.33
CA TYR A 25 1.21 0.95 9.45
C TYR A 25 0.01 1.23 10.36
N GLU A 26 0.26 1.73 11.57
CA GLU A 26 -0.77 2.13 12.51
C GLU A 26 -1.67 3.23 11.96
N TRP A 27 -1.10 4.19 11.24
CA TRP A 27 -1.86 5.24 10.59
C TRP A 27 -2.85 4.67 9.57
N LEU A 28 -2.43 3.70 8.75
CA LEU A 28 -3.31 3.00 7.82
C LEU A 28 -4.38 2.19 8.57
N ALA A 29 -4.00 1.49 9.65
CA ALA A 29 -4.91 0.68 10.46
C ALA A 29 -6.02 1.51 11.14
N LYS A 30 -5.75 2.78 11.44
CA LYS A 30 -6.73 3.71 12.03
C LYS A 30 -7.55 4.49 10.97
N SER A 31 -7.31 4.25 9.69
CA SER A 31 -7.94 4.98 8.58
C SER A 31 -9.05 4.18 7.88
N GLU A 32 -9.75 4.86 6.96
CA GLU A 32 -10.77 4.21 6.09
C GLU A 32 -10.20 3.09 5.21
N PHE A 33 -8.87 3.03 5.01
CA PHE A 33 -8.20 1.95 4.29
C PHE A 33 -8.65 0.56 4.73
N THR A 34 -8.76 0.34 6.05
CA THR A 34 -9.13 -0.95 6.65
C THR A 34 -10.51 -1.43 6.22
N LYS A 35 -11.41 -0.51 5.87
CA LYS A 35 -12.79 -0.80 5.48
C LYS A 35 -12.95 -1.08 3.99
N ILE A 36 -11.92 -0.80 3.18
CA ILE A 36 -11.99 -0.97 1.72
C ILE A 36 -11.68 -2.42 1.36
N GLY A 37 -12.72 -3.16 0.95
CA GLY A 37 -12.58 -4.58 0.60
C GLY A 37 -12.47 -5.48 1.83
N LYS A 38 -12.68 -6.79 1.62
CA LYS A 38 -12.60 -7.79 2.68
C LYS A 38 -11.48 -8.77 2.38
N SER A 39 -10.67 -9.07 3.41
CA SER A 39 -9.69 -10.14 3.32
C SER A 39 -10.41 -11.49 3.38
N VAL A 40 -10.33 -12.26 2.30
CA VAL A 40 -10.95 -13.58 2.17
C VAL A 40 -9.85 -14.59 1.85
N PRO A 41 -9.83 -15.78 2.51
CA PRO A 41 -8.89 -16.83 2.16
C PRO A 41 -9.01 -17.25 0.70
N ARG A 42 -7.91 -17.17 -0.06
CA ARG A 42 -7.81 -17.61 -1.46
C ARG A 42 -6.50 -18.34 -1.70
N ASN A 43 -6.50 -19.24 -2.69
CA ASN A 43 -5.29 -19.88 -3.16
C ASN A 43 -4.52 -18.91 -4.05
N ILE A 44 -3.29 -18.60 -3.68
CA ILE A 44 -2.35 -17.76 -4.40
C ILE A 44 -1.20 -18.66 -4.85
N LEU A 45 -0.83 -18.56 -6.13
CA LEU A 45 0.33 -19.27 -6.66
C LEU A 45 1.59 -18.44 -6.36
N ILE A 46 2.53 -19.02 -5.63
CA ILE A 46 3.82 -18.42 -5.26
C ILE A 46 4.88 -19.50 -5.51
N ASP A 47 5.88 -19.21 -6.36
CA ASP A 47 6.99 -20.12 -6.64
C ASP A 47 6.55 -21.58 -6.94
N GLU A 48 5.55 -21.72 -7.83
CA GLU A 48 4.92 -23.01 -8.22
C GLU A 48 4.09 -23.71 -7.12
N GLU A 49 3.99 -23.13 -5.91
CA GLU A 49 3.18 -23.65 -4.81
C GLU A 49 1.88 -22.85 -4.62
N GLU A 50 0.76 -23.55 -4.39
CA GLU A 50 -0.50 -22.90 -4.01
C GLU A 50 -0.57 -22.70 -2.49
N GLU A 51 -0.51 -21.44 -2.05
CA GLU A 51 -0.69 -21.06 -0.66
C GLU A 51 -2.08 -20.47 -0.41
N LYS A 52 -2.71 -20.84 0.70
CA LYS A 52 -4.02 -20.29 1.09
C LYS A 52 -3.85 -19.07 1.99
N LEU A 53 -4.01 -17.87 1.43
CA LEU A 53 -3.75 -16.60 2.11
C LEU A 53 -5.01 -15.74 2.24
N PRO A 54 -5.20 -15.01 3.36
CA PRO A 54 -6.27 -14.02 3.49
C PRO A 54 -5.92 -12.76 2.70
N VAL A 55 -6.60 -12.57 1.55
CA VAL A 55 -6.30 -11.47 0.62
C VAL A 55 -7.54 -10.68 0.26
N VAL A 56 -7.34 -9.40 -0.07
CA VAL A 56 -8.33 -8.55 -0.71
C VAL A 56 -8.17 -8.68 -2.22
N GLU A 57 -9.25 -9.03 -2.93
CA GLU A 57 -9.27 -9.02 -4.40
C GLU A 57 -9.36 -7.58 -4.92
N LEU A 58 -8.47 -7.23 -5.85
CA LEU A 58 -8.35 -5.90 -6.44
C LEU A 58 -9.21 -5.77 -7.69
N ASP A 59 -10.51 -6.07 -7.55
CA ASP A 59 -11.50 -5.84 -8.59
C ASP A 59 -11.66 -4.34 -8.91
N ARG A 60 -12.48 -4.03 -9.92
CA ARG A 60 -12.66 -2.65 -10.39
C ARG A 60 -13.16 -1.70 -9.30
N ASP A 61 -14.10 -2.12 -8.45
CA ASP A 61 -14.69 -1.28 -7.40
C ASP A 61 -13.70 -1.08 -6.25
N ILE A 62 -13.10 -2.16 -5.75
CA ILE A 62 -12.10 -2.12 -4.69
C ILE A 62 -10.89 -1.30 -5.11
N ARG A 63 -10.40 -1.51 -6.34
CA ARG A 63 -9.29 -0.74 -6.90
C ARG A 63 -9.63 0.74 -6.99
N GLN A 64 -10.83 1.11 -7.42
CA GLN A 64 -11.24 2.51 -7.48
C GLN A 64 -11.31 3.15 -6.09
N LYS A 65 -11.85 2.45 -5.09
CA LYS A 65 -11.91 2.92 -3.70
C LYS A 65 -10.51 3.11 -3.11
N LEU A 66 -9.61 2.14 -3.32
CA LEU A 66 -8.21 2.24 -2.88
C LEU A 66 -7.47 3.38 -3.59
N ARG A 67 -7.62 3.53 -4.91
CA ARG A 67 -7.03 4.65 -5.66
C ARG A 67 -7.48 6.00 -5.10
N THR A 68 -8.78 6.13 -4.84
CA THR A 68 -9.35 7.36 -4.27
C THR A 68 -8.77 7.64 -2.90
N PHE A 69 -8.80 6.66 -1.99
CA PHE A 69 -8.22 6.77 -0.66
C PHE A 69 -6.74 7.19 -0.70
N PHE A 70 -5.91 6.52 -1.50
CA PHE A 70 -4.48 6.83 -1.55
C PHE A 70 -4.20 8.19 -2.17
N ARG A 71 -4.96 8.61 -3.19
CA ARG A 71 -4.81 9.95 -3.79
C ARG A 71 -5.16 11.04 -2.78
N ASP A 72 -6.26 10.89 -2.05
CA ASP A 72 -6.66 11.86 -1.02
C ASP A 72 -5.62 11.92 0.10
N ALA A 73 -5.15 10.75 0.57
CA ALA A 73 -4.09 10.65 1.56
C ALA A 73 -2.78 11.31 1.09
N ILE A 74 -2.40 11.14 -0.19
CA ILE A 74 -1.22 11.78 -0.78
C ILE A 74 -1.37 13.30 -0.80
N ILE A 75 -2.56 13.83 -1.12
CA ILE A 75 -2.80 15.27 -1.13
C ILE A 75 -2.63 15.84 0.30
N CYS A 76 -3.29 15.22 1.29
CA CYS A 76 -3.16 15.65 2.70
C CYS A 76 -1.72 15.53 3.21
N GLU A 77 -1.02 14.45 2.84
CA GLU A 77 0.36 14.26 3.26
C GLU A 77 1.30 15.25 2.58
N SER A 78 1.07 15.58 1.32
CA SER A 78 1.86 16.57 0.59
C SER A 78 1.78 17.95 1.26
N ASP A 79 0.59 18.36 1.71
CA ASP A 79 0.42 19.61 2.48
C ASP A 79 1.21 19.59 3.80
N THR A 80 1.18 18.45 4.50
CA THR A 80 1.96 18.24 5.73
C THR A 80 3.47 18.32 5.46
N VAL A 81 3.94 17.70 4.37
CA VAL A 81 5.36 17.73 3.96
C VAL A 81 5.80 19.15 3.65
N LEU A 82 5.03 19.88 2.85
CA LEU A 82 5.35 21.26 2.47
C LEU A 82 5.37 22.20 3.69
N THR A 83 4.44 22.03 4.62
CA THR A 83 4.38 22.83 5.85
C THR A 83 5.56 22.55 6.79
N LYS A 84 6.02 21.29 6.88
CA LYS A 84 7.08 20.89 7.80
C LYS A 84 8.49 21.12 7.29
N LEU A 85 8.73 20.92 6.00
CA LEU A 85 10.10 20.97 5.44
C LEU A 85 10.58 22.39 5.15
N GLY A 86 9.67 23.35 4.96
CA GLY A 86 10.03 24.70 4.52
C GLY A 86 10.80 24.68 3.20
N ASP A 87 11.67 25.68 2.99
CA ASP A 87 12.32 25.89 1.69
C ASP A 87 13.67 25.16 1.53
N SER A 88 14.30 24.72 2.62
CA SER A 88 15.66 24.13 2.58
C SER A 88 15.91 23.14 3.73
N PRO A 89 15.20 21.98 3.72
CA PRO A 89 15.39 20.97 4.75
C PRO A 89 16.75 20.29 4.65
N LEU A 90 17.27 19.83 5.78
CA LEU A 90 18.41 18.91 5.80
C LEU A 90 18.00 17.55 5.21
N LYS A 91 18.99 16.75 4.77
CA LYS A 91 18.74 15.44 4.17
C LYS A 91 17.92 14.52 5.08
N GLU A 92 18.23 14.50 6.37
CA GLU A 92 17.55 13.66 7.36
C GLU A 92 16.11 14.12 7.58
N GLU A 93 15.89 15.43 7.67
CA GLU A 93 14.56 16.04 7.78
C GLU A 93 13.72 15.74 6.54
N TYR A 94 14.30 15.87 5.34
CA TYR A 94 13.65 15.52 4.08
C TYR A 94 13.27 14.03 4.06
N GLN A 95 14.20 13.15 4.44
CA GLN A 95 13.95 11.71 4.45
C GLN A 95 12.83 11.33 5.43
N ALA A 96 12.85 11.87 6.64
CA ALA A 96 11.83 11.64 7.65
C ALA A 96 10.48 12.25 7.23
N GLY A 97 10.49 13.52 6.79
CA GLY A 97 9.30 14.28 6.40
C GLY A 97 8.61 13.73 5.15
N THR A 98 9.33 13.08 4.24
CA THR A 98 8.75 12.49 3.02
C THR A 98 8.50 10.98 3.11
N TYR A 99 8.84 10.33 4.24
CA TYR A 99 8.79 8.87 4.33
C TYR A 99 7.38 8.30 4.06
N ARG A 100 6.38 8.80 4.78
CA ARG A 100 4.99 8.35 4.64
C ARG A 100 4.45 8.64 3.24
N LEU A 101 4.74 9.83 2.69
CA LEU A 101 4.35 10.20 1.32
C LEU A 101 4.89 9.21 0.28
N ARG A 102 6.18 8.83 0.38
CA ARG A 102 6.79 7.83 -0.50
C ARG A 102 6.08 6.48 -0.40
N LYS A 103 5.73 6.04 0.81
CA LYS A 103 4.99 4.78 1.00
C LYS A 103 3.58 4.81 0.45
N LEU A 104 2.86 5.92 0.60
CA LEU A 104 1.54 6.09 -0.02
C LEU A 104 1.63 6.06 -1.56
N LEU A 105 2.67 6.68 -2.14
CA LEU A 105 2.92 6.61 -3.58
C LEU A 105 3.25 5.19 -4.06
N ASP A 106 4.06 4.44 -3.32
CA ASP A 106 4.38 3.05 -3.65
C ASP A 106 3.12 2.18 -3.62
N LEU A 107 2.26 2.34 -2.60
CA LEU A 107 0.98 1.65 -2.49
C LEU A 107 0.04 2.02 -3.64
N LEU A 108 -0.08 3.30 -3.99
CA LEU A 108 -0.90 3.77 -5.10
C LEU A 108 -0.45 3.12 -6.42
N LYS A 109 0.86 3.09 -6.70
CA LYS A 109 1.41 2.45 -7.91
C LYS A 109 1.07 0.97 -7.98
N CYS A 110 1.13 0.25 -6.86
CA CYS A 110 0.76 -1.16 -6.80
C CYS A 110 -0.74 -1.36 -7.07
N VAL A 111 -1.60 -0.51 -6.50
CA VAL A 111 -3.05 -0.53 -6.78
C VAL A 111 -3.37 -0.10 -8.21
N GLU A 112 -2.56 0.77 -8.83
CA GLU A 112 -2.76 1.17 -10.21
C GLU A 112 -2.31 0.11 -11.22
N ASN A 113 -1.29 -0.67 -10.88
CA ASN A 113 -0.79 -1.77 -11.71
C ASN A 113 -1.81 -2.91 -11.83
N GLU A 114 -2.37 -3.09 -13.02
CA GLU A 114 -3.39 -4.10 -13.32
C GLU A 114 -2.89 -5.54 -13.24
N ASP A 115 -1.57 -5.76 -13.25
CA ASP A 115 -1.00 -7.09 -13.08
C ASP A 115 -1.22 -7.64 -11.66
N TYR A 116 -1.29 -6.77 -10.66
CA TYR A 116 -1.59 -7.17 -9.29
C TYR A 116 -3.09 -7.33 -9.11
N GLN A 117 -3.52 -8.52 -8.69
CA GLN A 117 -4.93 -8.88 -8.54
C GLN A 117 -5.31 -9.08 -7.08
N TYR A 118 -4.33 -9.25 -6.19
CA TYR A 118 -4.57 -9.45 -4.76
C TYR A 118 -3.65 -8.60 -3.89
N LEU A 119 -4.20 -8.18 -2.75
CA LEU A 119 -3.49 -7.46 -1.70
C LEU A 119 -3.63 -8.22 -0.39
N GLN A 120 -2.53 -8.64 0.21
CA GLN A 120 -2.48 -9.08 1.59
C GLN A 120 -2.13 -7.91 2.51
N ARG A 121 -2.94 -7.74 3.55
CA ARG A 121 -2.74 -6.73 4.58
C ARG A 121 -2.30 -7.42 5.87
N VAL A 122 -1.20 -6.94 6.42
CA VAL A 122 -0.65 -7.21 7.77
C VAL A 122 -1.57 -6.99 8.99
N LEU A 123 -2.88 -6.74 8.80
CA LEU A 123 -3.70 -5.84 9.67
C LEU A 123 -4.37 -6.57 10.82
#